data_AF-A0A804PA50-F1
#
_entry.id   AF-A0A804PA50-F1
#
_cell.length_a   1.000
_cell.length_b   1.000
_cell.length_c   1.000
_cell.angle_alpha   90.00
_cell.angle_beta   90.00
_cell.angle_gamma   90.00
#
_symmetry.space_group_name_H-M   'P 1'
#
loop_
_entity.id
_entity.type
_entity.pdbx_description
1 polymer ?
#
loop_
_entity_poly.entity_id
_entity_poly.type
_entity_poly.pdbx_seq_one_letter_code
_entity_poly.pdbx_strand_id
1 'polypeptide(L)'
;MMNHAFNRFLPNDVGWRNLFEMVIVSARKPEFFQLSHPLYEAVELMLVDALIEANDYLGISLHAHDPEDFWKLDDTIIKTIETAPNNELKKAKEIIQRIRRRELYKKSSEVLPKEEDVAVSNVKIDLTRGKDNPLESIKFFKVITCFW
;
A
#
# COMPACT_ATOMS: atom_id res chain seq x y z
N MET A 1 14.86 -15.26 -21.07
CA MET A 1 13.80 -14.58 -21.85
C MET A 1 14.01 -13.05 -21.88
N MET A 2 13.97 -12.34 -20.74
CA MET A 2 14.14 -10.87 -20.66
C MET A 2 15.45 -10.34 -21.26
N ASN A 3 16.58 -11.02 -21.00
CA ASN A 3 17.89 -10.68 -21.55
C ASN A 3 17.87 -10.55 -23.09
N HIS A 4 17.20 -11.49 -23.77
CA HIS A 4 17.18 -11.52 -25.23
C HIS A 4 16.17 -10.52 -25.81
N ALA A 5 15.06 -10.31 -25.11
CA ALA A 5 14.01 -9.38 -25.52
C ALA A 5 14.47 -7.91 -25.43
N PHE A 6 15.17 -7.53 -24.35
CA PHE A 6 15.44 -6.12 -24.05
C PHE A 6 16.87 -5.68 -24.35
N ASN A 7 17.90 -6.48 -24.05
CA ASN A 7 19.28 -5.99 -24.13
C ASN A 7 19.69 -5.52 -25.53
N ARG A 8 19.10 -6.07 -26.60
CA ARG A 8 19.36 -5.64 -27.98
C ARG A 8 18.97 -4.18 -28.27
N PHE A 9 18.12 -3.59 -27.44
CA PHE A 9 17.65 -2.22 -27.56
C PHE A 9 18.30 -1.27 -26.55
N LEU A 10 19.20 -1.79 -25.70
CA LEU A 10 19.85 -1.02 -24.65
C LEU A 10 21.30 -0.69 -25.02
N PRO A 11 21.86 0.41 -24.50
CA PRO A 11 23.29 0.69 -24.59
C PRO A 11 24.12 -0.49 -24.09
N ASN A 12 25.30 -0.70 -24.66
CA ASN A 12 26.13 -1.89 -24.42
C ASN A 12 26.50 -2.13 -22.93
N ASP A 13 26.42 -1.11 -22.10
CA ASP A 13 26.72 -1.08 -20.67
C ASP A 13 25.48 -1.23 -19.76
N VAL A 14 24.27 -1.21 -20.33
CA VAL A 14 23.00 -1.26 -19.56
C VAL A 14 22.23 -2.55 -19.88
N GLY A 15 22.17 -3.47 -18.92
CA GLY A 15 21.39 -4.70 -19.05
C GLY A 15 19.91 -4.51 -18.68
N TRP A 16 19.05 -5.45 -19.08
CA TRP A 16 17.63 -5.45 -18.67
C TRP A 16 17.45 -5.36 -17.15
N ARG A 17 18.41 -5.86 -16.35
CA ARG A 17 18.39 -5.76 -14.88
C ARG A 17 18.51 -4.31 -14.39
N ASN A 18 19.46 -3.54 -14.93
CA ASN A 18 19.61 -2.12 -14.60
C ASN A 18 18.33 -1.35 -14.91
N LEU A 19 17.67 -1.73 -16.01
CA LEU A 19 16.43 -1.10 -16.43
C LEU A 19 15.22 -1.53 -15.60
N PHE A 20 15.17 -2.81 -15.20
CA PHE A 20 14.16 -3.32 -14.28
C PHE A 20 14.31 -2.69 -12.89
N GLU A 21 15.54 -2.51 -12.41
CA GLU A 21 15.82 -1.76 -11.18
C GLU A 21 15.35 -0.31 -11.29
N MET A 22 15.69 0.39 -12.38
CA MET A 22 15.22 1.76 -12.58
C MET A 22 13.69 1.83 -12.56
N VAL A 23 12.98 0.91 -13.21
CA VAL A 23 11.51 0.88 -13.21
C VAL A 23 10.95 0.59 -11.82
N ILE A 24 11.53 -0.36 -11.08
CA ILE A 24 11.12 -0.69 -9.70
C ILE A 24 11.36 0.50 -8.76
N VAL A 25 12.53 1.13 -8.85
CA VAL A 25 12.91 2.31 -8.06
C VAL A 25 12.01 3.50 -8.41
N SER A 26 11.75 3.74 -9.70
CA SER A 26 10.89 4.83 -10.19
C SER A 26 9.43 4.65 -9.78
N ALA A 27 8.95 3.40 -9.73
CA ALA A 27 7.61 3.08 -9.24
C ALA A 27 7.44 3.31 -7.73
N ARG A 28 8.50 3.71 -7.01
CA ARG A 28 8.56 3.69 -5.54
C ARG A 28 8.10 2.35 -4.96
N LYS A 29 8.34 1.25 -5.69
CA LYS A 29 8.01 -0.11 -5.28
C LYS A 29 9.18 -0.95 -4.72
N PRO A 30 10.36 -0.44 -4.29
CA PRO A 30 11.34 -1.33 -3.64
C PRO A 30 10.86 -1.80 -2.26
N GLU A 31 10.15 -0.95 -1.53
CA GLU A 31 9.54 -1.28 -0.23
C GLU A 31 8.47 -2.35 -0.36
N PHE A 32 7.72 -2.35 -1.45
CA PHE A 32 6.69 -3.37 -1.73
C PHE A 32 7.25 -4.80 -1.77
N PHE A 33 8.49 -5.00 -2.25
CA PHE A 33 9.13 -6.32 -2.27
C PHE A 33 9.93 -6.63 -1.00
N GLN A 34 10.34 -5.61 -0.25
CA GLN A 34 11.13 -5.79 0.98
C GLN A 34 10.24 -5.89 2.23
N LEU A 35 9.07 -5.26 2.20
CA LEU A 35 8.09 -5.18 3.28
C LEU A 35 6.80 -5.90 2.89
N SER A 36 6.90 -7.15 2.42
CA SER A 36 5.82 -8.11 2.69
C SER A 36 5.85 -8.43 4.19
N HIS A 37 5.58 -7.46 5.03
CA HIS A 37 5.46 -7.65 6.46
C HIS A 37 3.97 -7.78 6.73
N PRO A 38 3.43 -9.00 6.80
CA PRO A 38 2.02 -9.25 7.10
C PRO A 38 1.53 -8.55 8.39
N LEU A 39 2.46 -8.05 9.21
CA LEU A 39 2.21 -7.16 10.32
C LEU A 39 1.60 -5.81 9.91
N TYR A 40 2.10 -5.12 8.88
CA TYR A 40 1.52 -3.84 8.44
C TYR A 40 0.14 -4.04 7.85
N GLU A 41 -0.03 -5.09 7.05
CA GLU A 41 -1.31 -5.43 6.43
C GLU A 41 -2.37 -5.78 7.50
N ALA A 42 -1.98 -6.54 8.54
CA ALA A 42 -2.83 -6.79 9.69
C ALA A 42 -3.18 -5.51 10.45
N VAL A 43 -2.22 -4.61 10.67
CA VAL A 43 -2.46 -3.32 11.32
C VAL A 43 -3.39 -2.45 10.49
N GLU A 44 -3.20 -2.38 9.17
CA GLU A 44 -3.99 -1.59 8.25
C GLU A 44 -5.44 -2.08 8.23
N LEU A 45 -5.66 -3.39 8.12
CA LEU A 45 -6.99 -4.00 8.22
C LEU A 45 -7.66 -3.68 9.56
N MET A 46 -6.95 -3.83 10.68
CA MET A 46 -7.48 -3.47 12.00
C MET A 46 -7.79 -1.97 12.11
N LEU A 47 -6.97 -1.10 11.50
CA LEU A 47 -7.20 0.33 11.52
C LEU A 47 -8.46 0.69 10.73
N VAL A 48 -8.64 0.07 9.55
CA VAL A 48 -9.85 0.22 8.73
C VAL A 48 -11.08 -0.23 9.52
N ASP A 49 -11.04 -1.39 10.18
CA ASP A 49 -12.16 -1.85 11.01
C ASP A 49 -12.49 -0.87 12.14
N ALA A 50 -11.47 -0.31 12.80
CA ALA A 50 -11.69 0.71 13.83
C ALA A 50 -12.33 1.99 13.28
N LEU A 51 -11.92 2.43 12.08
CA LEU A 51 -12.47 3.61 11.44
C LEU A 51 -13.90 3.38 10.95
N ILE A 52 -14.21 2.19 10.41
CA ILE A 52 -15.58 1.81 10.01
C ILE A 52 -16.50 1.86 11.23
N GLU A 53 -16.09 1.26 12.35
CA GLU A 53 -16.91 1.24 13.55
C GLU A 53 -17.05 2.64 14.19
N ALA A 54 -16.04 3.50 14.02
CA ALA A 54 -16.12 4.89 14.45
C ALA A 54 -16.92 5.78 13.50
N ASN A 55 -17.16 5.34 12.26
CA ASN A 55 -17.77 6.16 11.22
C ASN A 55 -19.20 6.57 11.56
N ASP A 56 -19.96 5.69 12.21
CA ASP A 56 -21.34 5.97 12.63
C ASP A 56 -21.42 7.17 13.59
N TYR A 57 -20.38 7.39 14.39
CA TYR A 57 -20.31 8.49 15.33
C TYR A 57 -19.58 9.73 14.79
N LEU A 58 -18.42 9.52 14.15
CA LEU A 58 -17.55 10.61 13.69
C LEU A 58 -17.92 11.13 12.30
N GLY A 59 -18.74 10.41 11.53
CA GLY A 59 -19.10 10.79 10.17
C GLY A 59 -17.88 10.92 9.26
N ILE A 60 -16.89 10.05 9.41
CA ILE A 60 -15.59 10.12 8.72
C ILE A 60 -15.79 10.18 7.20
N SER A 61 -16.69 9.36 6.67
CA SER A 61 -17.03 9.32 5.24
C SER A 61 -17.60 10.64 4.71
N LEU A 62 -18.27 11.44 5.56
CA LEU A 62 -18.84 12.73 5.16
C LEU A 62 -17.75 13.76 4.87
N HIS A 63 -16.65 13.72 5.64
CA HIS A 63 -15.52 14.64 5.48
C HIS A 63 -14.78 14.42 4.15
N ALA A 64 -14.90 13.25 3.52
CA ALA A 64 -14.29 12.97 2.21
C ALA A 64 -14.93 13.74 1.05
N HIS A 65 -16.13 14.30 1.24
CA HIS A 65 -16.88 14.99 0.20
C HIS A 65 -16.75 16.52 0.24
N ASP A 66 -16.19 17.08 1.32
CA ASP A 66 -16.00 18.52 1.49
C ASP A 66 -14.52 18.84 1.74
N PRO A 67 -13.85 19.63 0.86
CA PRO A 67 -12.48 20.05 1.07
C PRO A 67 -12.23 20.76 2.41
N GLU A 68 -13.21 21.50 2.94
CA GLU A 68 -13.08 22.24 4.21
C GLU A 68 -13.03 21.33 5.45
N ASP A 69 -13.54 20.10 5.31
CA ASP A 69 -13.51 19.09 6.35
C ASP A 69 -12.47 18.01 6.07
N PHE A 70 -12.18 17.72 4.80
CA PHE A 70 -11.19 16.72 4.40
C PHE A 70 -9.80 17.02 4.94
N TRP A 71 -9.37 18.29 4.93
CA TRP A 71 -8.04 18.64 5.45
C TRP A 71 -7.89 18.42 6.96
N LYS A 72 -9.00 18.32 7.71
CA LYS A 72 -9.02 18.05 9.16
C LYS A 72 -8.90 16.55 9.45
N LEU A 73 -9.10 15.68 8.46
CA LEU A 73 -8.84 14.25 8.59
C LEU A 73 -7.34 14.00 8.56
N ASP A 74 -6.75 13.89 9.75
CA ASP A 74 -5.36 13.51 9.94
C ASP A 74 -5.24 12.37 10.99
N ASP A 75 -4.01 11.99 11.31
CA ASP A 75 -3.71 10.93 12.27
C ASP A 75 -4.24 11.21 13.69
N THR A 76 -4.67 12.45 13.99
CA THR A 76 -5.28 12.77 15.28
C THR A 76 -6.61 12.05 15.48
N ILE A 77 -7.27 11.58 14.42
CA ILE A 77 -8.50 10.79 14.52
C ILE A 77 -8.34 9.55 15.42
N ILE A 78 -7.16 8.93 15.39
CA ILE A 78 -6.82 7.79 16.26
C ILE A 78 -6.84 8.24 17.73
N LYS A 79 -6.25 9.39 18.04
CA LYS A 79 -6.29 9.96 19.40
C LYS A 79 -7.70 10.35 19.80
N THR A 80 -8.50 10.87 18.88
CA THR A 80 -9.91 11.21 19.13
C THR A 80 -10.70 9.96 19.52
N ILE A 81 -10.53 8.84 18.81
CA ILE A 81 -11.15 7.56 19.17
C ILE A 81 -10.62 7.05 20.52
N GLU A 82 -9.30 7.12 20.76
CA GLU A 82 -8.68 6.68 22.03
C GLU A 82 -9.15 7.51 23.24
N THR A 83 -9.38 8.81 23.08
CA THR A 83 -9.70 9.73 24.20
C THR A 83 -11.19 9.98 24.39
N ALA A 84 -12.04 9.60 23.43
CA ALA A 84 -13.48 9.78 23.54
C ALA A 84 -14.04 9.09 24.82
N PRO A 85 -14.91 9.78 25.58
CA PRO A 85 -15.54 9.22 26.78
C PRO A 85 -16.75 8.32 26.46
N ASN A 86 -17.21 8.32 25.21
CA ASN A 86 -18.51 7.77 24.82
C ASN A 86 -18.43 6.25 24.63
N ASN A 87 -19.49 5.54 25.03
CA ASN A 87 -19.61 4.10 24.81
C ASN A 87 -19.78 3.70 23.34
N GLU A 88 -20.22 4.63 22.48
CA GLU A 88 -20.43 4.37 21.04
C GLU A 88 -19.10 4.04 20.34
N LEU A 89 -18.01 4.68 20.76
CA LEU A 89 -16.66 4.41 20.23
C LEU A 89 -15.94 3.26 20.94
N LYS A 90 -16.60 2.52 21.83
CA LYS A 90 -15.97 1.48 22.65
C LYS A 90 -15.32 0.38 21.79
N LYS A 91 -16.01 -0.10 20.76
CA LYS A 91 -15.49 -1.14 19.87
C LYS A 91 -14.29 -0.66 19.05
N ALA A 92 -14.39 0.52 18.43
CA ALA A 92 -13.27 1.14 17.71
C ALA A 92 -12.05 1.33 18.62
N LYS A 93 -12.27 1.79 19.85
CA LYS A 93 -11.24 1.96 20.88
C LYS A 93 -10.61 0.64 21.30
N GLU A 94 -11.39 -0.44 21.45
CA GLU A 94 -10.87 -1.78 21.72
C GLU A 94 -9.96 -2.28 20.59
N ILE A 95 -10.33 -2.05 19.32
CA ILE A 95 -9.49 -2.42 18.16
C ILE A 95 -8.16 -1.64 18.19
N ILE A 96 -8.20 -0.32 18.38
CA ILE A 96 -6.97 0.49 18.46
C ILE A 96 -6.11 0.06 19.66
N GLN A 97 -6.71 -0.26 20.81
CA GLN A 97 -5.97 -0.78 21.96
C GLN A 97 -5.30 -2.13 21.66
N ARG A 98 -5.93 -3.01 20.90
CA ARG A 98 -5.30 -4.26 20.43
C ARG A 98 -4.08 -3.98 19.56
N ILE A 99 -4.18 -3.01 18.64
CA ILE A 99 -3.03 -2.57 17.83
C ILE A 99 -1.89 -2.08 18.74
N ARG A 100 -2.18 -1.22 19.73
CA ARG A 100 -1.18 -0.72 20.70
C ARG A 100 -0.51 -1.83 21.50
N ARG A 101 -1.27 -2.87 21.88
CA ARG A 101 -0.77 -4.06 22.59
C ARG A 101 -0.07 -5.07 21.68
N ARG A 102 -0.03 -4.83 20.36
CA ARG A 102 0.45 -5.76 19.33
C ARG A 102 -0.34 -7.09 19.30
N GLU A 103 -1.60 -7.07 19.70
CA GLU A 103 -2.55 -8.19 19.58
C GLU A 103 -3.22 -8.17 18.19
N LEU A 104 -2.40 -8.35 17.16
CA LEU A 104 -2.78 -8.17 15.77
C LEU A 104 -3.58 -9.36 15.21
N TYR A 105 -4.25 -9.15 14.08
CA TYR A 105 -4.82 -10.23 13.30
C TYR A 105 -3.74 -11.26 12.93
N LYS A 106 -4.05 -12.54 13.16
CA LYS A 106 -3.14 -13.65 12.84
C LYS A 106 -3.31 -14.03 11.39
N LYS A 107 -2.19 -14.10 10.67
CA LYS A 107 -2.16 -14.68 9.32
C LYS A 107 -2.44 -16.18 9.42
N SER A 108 -3.62 -16.61 8.97
CA SER A 108 -3.92 -18.02 8.75
C SER A 108 -3.51 -18.40 7.34
N SER A 109 -2.61 -19.37 7.18
CA SER A 109 -2.26 -19.93 5.87
C SER A 109 -3.15 -21.11 5.48
N GLU A 110 -3.84 -21.78 6.42
CA GLU A 110 -4.32 -23.15 6.20
C GLU A 110 -5.57 -23.61 6.98
N VAL A 111 -6.35 -22.74 7.61
CA VAL A 111 -7.53 -23.17 8.38
C VAL A 111 -8.79 -22.54 7.81
N LEU A 112 -9.88 -23.32 7.67
CA LEU A 112 -11.25 -22.92 7.31
C LEU A 112 -11.90 -22.14 8.47
N PRO A 113 -11.86 -20.80 8.51
CA PRO A 113 -12.57 -20.02 9.50
C PRO A 113 -13.98 -19.79 8.92
N LYS A 114 -14.94 -19.37 9.74
CA LYS A 114 -16.19 -18.85 9.17
C LYS A 114 -15.86 -17.62 8.34
N GLU A 115 -16.60 -17.37 7.25
CA GLU A 115 -16.30 -16.26 6.32
C GLU A 115 -16.21 -14.91 7.04
N GLU A 116 -16.95 -14.74 8.14
CA GLU A 116 -16.97 -13.54 9.00
C GLU A 116 -15.65 -13.26 9.73
N ASP A 117 -14.81 -14.29 9.95
CA ASP A 117 -13.56 -14.18 10.71
C ASP A 117 -12.33 -13.97 9.81
N VAL A 118 -12.51 -13.88 8.48
CA VAL A 118 -11.42 -13.85 7.50
C VAL A 118 -11.36 -12.51 6.78
N ALA A 119 -10.29 -11.77 7.02
CA ALA A 119 -9.91 -10.64 6.18
C ALA A 119 -9.02 -11.12 5.02
N VAL A 120 -9.43 -10.83 3.78
CA VAL A 120 -8.70 -11.18 2.57
C VAL A 120 -8.12 -9.92 1.94
N SER A 121 -6.79 -9.86 1.82
CA SER A 121 -6.09 -8.80 1.10
C SER A 121 -5.54 -9.32 -0.23
N ASN A 122 -5.91 -8.66 -1.33
CA ASN A 122 -5.41 -8.99 -2.65
C ASN A 122 -4.46 -7.89 -3.11
N VAL A 123 -3.18 -8.23 -3.22
CA VAL A 123 -2.16 -7.26 -3.62
C VAL A 123 -1.90 -7.38 -5.13
N LYS A 124 -2.27 -6.35 -5.90
CA LYS A 124 -1.98 -6.30 -7.33
C LYS A 124 -0.51 -5.95 -7.58
N ILE A 125 0.26 -6.93 -8.04
CA ILE A 125 1.65 -6.72 -8.46
C ILE A 125 1.66 -6.32 -9.94
N ASP A 126 1.86 -5.04 -10.22
CA ASP A 126 2.09 -4.53 -11.57
C ASP A 126 3.28 -3.56 -11.62
N LEU A 127 3.82 -3.33 -12.82
CA LEU A 127 4.88 -2.34 -13.05
C LEU A 127 4.30 -0.92 -13.23
N THR A 128 3.26 -0.57 -12.46
CA THR A 128 2.54 0.72 -12.53
C THR A 128 1.86 1.04 -13.86
N ARG A 129 1.75 0.04 -14.77
CA ARG A 129 1.02 0.15 -16.05
C ARG A 129 0.09 -1.04 -16.30
N GLY A 130 -0.44 -1.65 -15.25
CA GLY A 130 -1.31 -2.82 -15.41
C GLY A 130 -0.60 -3.98 -16.10
N LYS A 131 -1.10 -4.41 -17.26
CA LYS A 131 -0.49 -5.49 -18.06
C LYS A 131 0.55 -4.99 -19.08
N ASP A 132 0.65 -3.68 -19.26
CA ASP A 132 1.49 -3.09 -20.29
C ASP A 132 2.93 -2.94 -19.82
N ASN A 133 3.86 -3.01 -20.77
CA ASN A 133 5.27 -2.84 -20.49
C ASN A 133 5.59 -1.35 -20.19
N PRO A 134 6.15 -1.01 -19.01
CA PRO A 134 6.52 0.36 -18.68
C PRO A 134 7.52 1.00 -19.64
N LEU A 135 8.32 0.19 -20.33
CA LEU A 135 9.36 0.68 -21.24
C LEU A 135 8.79 1.32 -22.50
N GLU A 136 7.56 1.00 -22.87
CA GLU A 136 6.91 1.59 -24.04
C GLU A 136 6.56 3.08 -23.84
N SER A 137 6.51 3.57 -22.60
CA SER A 137 6.40 5.02 -22.31
C SER A 137 7.73 5.75 -22.16
N ILE A 138 8.84 5.03 -22.09
CA ILE A 138 10.14 5.64 -21.79
C ILE A 138 10.84 5.94 -23.11
N LYS A 139 11.05 7.24 -23.38
CA LYS A 139 11.84 7.68 -24.54
C LYS A 139 13.32 7.68 -24.16
N PHE A 140 14.12 6.91 -24.91
CA PHE A 140 15.57 6.88 -24.77
C PHE A 140 16.22 7.84 -25.77
N PHE A 141 17.27 8.54 -25.33
CA PHE A 141 18.10 9.37 -26.19
C PHE A 141 19.45 8.70 -26.36
N LYS A 142 19.95 8.62 -27.59
CA LYS A 142 21.29 8.11 -27.88
C LYS A 142 22.28 9.26 -27.78
N VAL A 143 23.18 9.22 -26.81
CA VAL A 143 24.32 10.15 -26.78
C VAL A 143 25.30 9.67 -27.84
N ILE A 144 25.42 10.41 -28.93
CA ILE A 144 26.47 10.19 -29.93
C ILE A 144 27.70 10.95 -29.44
N THR A 145 28.68 10.22 -28.94
CA THR A 145 30.02 10.77 -28.70
C THR A 145 30.68 11.01 -30.05
N CYS A 146 30.73 12.27 -30.48
CA CYS A 146 31.61 12.69 -31.57
C CYS A 146 33.05 12.68 -31.03
N PHE A 147 33.81 11.66 -31.41
CA PHE A 147 35.28 11.73 -31.34
C PHE A 147 35.77 12.57 -32.52
N TRP A 148 36.41 13.69 -32.19
CA TRP A 148 37.23 14.49 -33.10
C TRP A 148 38.62 13.87 -33.25
#